data_AF-A0A8S3II02-F1
#
_entry.id   AF-A0A8S3II02-F1
#
_cell.length_a   1.000
_cell.length_b   1.000
_cell.length_c   1.000
_cell.angle_alpha   90.00
_cell.angle_beta   90.00
_cell.angle_gamma   90.00
#
_symmetry.space_group_name_H-M   'P 1'
#
loop_
_entity.id
_entity.type
_entity.pdbx_description
1 polymer ?
#
loop_
_entity_poly.entity_id
_entity_poly.type
_entity_poly.pdbx_seq_one_letter_code
_entity_poly.pdbx_strand_id
1 'polypeptide(L)'
;MSVSLQHGYIAYAFGVYIMIYRINIEESRPCTVQKIMETHEHRGRIESVQLISLSDDDKQPSLVSAGQDGAIKFWNLNNLASQHTYNTKNADIVKINCIYVDRTHIVTVGDDSLVRILNFAPKTRQN
;
A
#
# COMPACT_ATOMS: atom_id res chain seq x y z
N MET A 1 5.00 12.59 1.58
CA MET A 1 4.83 12.22 0.16
C MET A 1 5.61 10.95 -0.04
N SER A 2 5.02 9.92 -0.64
CA SER A 2 5.65 8.63 -0.82
C SER A 2 5.28 8.06 -2.19
N VAL A 3 6.16 7.27 -2.79
CA VAL A 3 5.97 6.67 -4.11
C VAL A 3 6.49 5.23 -4.12
N SER A 4 5.80 4.35 -4.83
CA SER A 4 6.19 2.96 -5.01
C SER A 4 5.90 2.52 -6.45
N LEU A 5 6.80 1.71 -7.01
CA LEU A 5 6.71 1.18 -8.38
C LEU A 5 6.84 -0.34 -8.34
N GLN A 6 5.89 -1.06 -8.91
CA GLN A 6 5.98 -2.52 -9.03
C GLN A 6 5.14 -3.03 -10.20
N HIS A 7 5.68 -3.94 -11.02
CA HIS A 7 4.99 -4.58 -12.15
C HIS A 7 4.24 -3.62 -13.09
N GLY A 8 4.83 -2.45 -13.37
CA GLY A 8 4.20 -1.43 -14.23
C GLY A 8 3.09 -0.63 -13.55
N TYR A 9 2.94 -0.72 -12.23
CA TYR A 9 2.04 0.12 -11.44
C TYR A 9 2.83 1.12 -10.61
N ILE A 10 2.36 2.36 -10.55
CA ILE A 10 2.88 3.42 -9.67
C ILE A 10 1.81 3.72 -8.63
N ALA A 11 2.17 3.66 -7.36
CA ALA A 11 1.39 4.24 -6.27
C ALA A 11 2.08 5.50 -5.78
N TYR A 12 1.30 6.56 -5.58
CA TYR A 12 1.77 7.84 -5.07
C TYR A 12 0.82 8.32 -3.98
N ALA A 13 1.39 8.81 -2.86
CA ALA A 13 0.63 9.37 -1.77
C ALA A 13 1.00 10.83 -1.47
N PHE A 14 -0.03 11.66 -1.32
CA PHE A 14 0.07 13.08 -0.97
C PHE A 14 -1.06 13.51 -0.05
N GLY A 15 -0.72 14.11 1.10
CA GLY A 15 -1.72 14.41 2.12
C GLY A 15 -2.40 13.11 2.56
N VAL A 16 -3.72 13.05 2.46
CA VAL A 16 -4.55 11.87 2.74
C VAL A 16 -4.85 11.03 1.50
N TYR A 17 -4.40 11.47 0.32
CA TYR A 17 -4.75 10.86 -0.96
C TYR A 17 -3.74 9.81 -1.36
N ILE A 18 -4.24 8.72 -1.93
CA ILE A 18 -3.47 7.76 -2.71
C ILE A 18 -3.97 7.80 -4.14
N MET A 19 -3.04 7.93 -5.06
CA MET A 19 -3.25 7.82 -6.49
C MET A 19 -2.52 6.59 -6.98
N ILE A 20 -3.16 5.82 -7.86
CA ILE A 20 -2.54 4.66 -8.48
C ILE A 20 -2.64 4.81 -9.98
N TYR A 21 -1.54 4.51 -10.65
CA TYR A 21 -1.40 4.58 -12.09
C TYR A 21 -0.86 3.27 -12.65
N ARG A 22 -1.25 2.96 -13.89
CA ARG A 22 -0.67 1.89 -14.70
C ARG A 22 0.17 2.50 -15.82
N ILE A 23 1.38 2.00 -15.97
CA ILE A 23 2.28 2.30 -17.08
C ILE A 23 1.94 1.33 -18.20
N ASN A 24 1.57 1.86 -19.35
CA ASN A 24 1.39 1.08 -20.57
C ASN A 24 2.59 1.32 -21.48
N ILE A 25 3.32 0.25 -21.76
CA ILE A 25 4.48 0.24 -22.65
C ILE A 25 4.03 -0.48 -23.92
N GLU A 26 4.06 0.21 -25.05
CA GLU A 26 3.81 -0.34 -26.38
C GLU A 26 5.06 -0.11 -27.23
N GLU A 27 5.52 -1.10 -28.00
CA GLU A 27 6.78 -1.04 -28.74
C GLU A 27 6.86 0.15 -29.73
N SER A 28 5.71 0.60 -30.22
CA SER A 28 5.59 1.59 -31.30
C SER A 28 4.93 2.90 -30.86
N ARG A 29 4.65 3.08 -29.56
CA ARG A 29 4.06 4.32 -29.01
C ARG A 29 4.83 4.81 -27.80
N PRO A 30 4.83 6.12 -27.52
CA PRO A 30 5.40 6.63 -26.28
C PRO A 30 4.71 5.99 -25.07
N CYS A 31 5.48 5.69 -24.03
CA CYS A 31 4.95 5.17 -22.77
C CYS A 31 3.83 6.10 -22.26
N THR A 32 2.68 5.51 -21.91
CA THR A 32 1.57 6.27 -21.33
C THR A 32 1.35 5.85 -19.89
N VAL A 33 0.82 6.77 -19.08
CA VAL A 33 0.49 6.53 -17.67
C VAL A 33 -1.00 6.82 -17.50
N GLN A 34 -1.76 5.80 -17.11
CA GLN A 34 -3.21 5.88 -16.91
C GLN A 34 -3.54 5.83 -15.42
N LYS A 35 -4.32 6.80 -14.91
CA LYS A 35 -4.84 6.73 -13.53
C LYS A 35 -5.87 5.61 -13.44
N ILE A 36 -5.66 4.68 -12.51
CA ILE A 36 -6.58 3.55 -12.28
C ILE A 36 -7.44 3.76 -11.03
N MET A 37 -6.92 4.49 -10.04
CA MET A 37 -7.59 4.66 -8.75
C MET A 37 -7.16 5.96 -8.09
N GLU A 38 -8.11 6.53 -7.35
CA GLU A 38 -7.91 7.64 -6.43
C GLU A 38 -8.74 7.36 -5.17
N THR A 39 -8.11 7.48 -4.00
CA THR A 39 -8.78 7.25 -2.70
C THR A 39 -8.21 8.17 -1.62
N HIS A 40 -8.99 8.39 -0.56
CA HIS A 40 -8.66 9.25 0.57
C HIS A 40 -9.20 8.71 1.90
N GLU A 41 -9.07 7.40 2.12
CA GLU A 41 -9.60 6.76 3.33
C GLU A 41 -8.80 7.01 4.61
N HIS A 42 -7.56 7.48 4.51
CA HIS A 42 -6.77 7.83 5.69
C HIS A 42 -7.31 9.12 6.31
N ARG A 43 -7.38 9.17 7.64
CA ARG A 43 -7.80 10.36 8.42
C ARG A 43 -6.64 11.30 8.74
N GLY A 44 -5.43 10.91 8.36
CA GLY A 44 -4.19 11.65 8.59
C GLY A 44 -3.27 11.51 7.39
N ARG A 45 -2.23 12.36 7.34
CA ARG A 45 -1.27 12.34 6.23
C ARG A 45 -0.64 10.97 6.10
N ILE A 46 -0.57 10.48 4.87
CA ILE A 46 0.08 9.23 4.50
C ILE A 46 1.58 9.51 4.38
N GLU A 47 2.36 8.77 5.14
CA GLU A 47 3.81 8.92 5.16
C GLU A 47 4.51 7.82 4.33
N SER A 48 3.88 6.64 4.19
CA SER A 48 4.47 5.53 3.45
C SER A 48 3.45 4.74 2.63
N VAL A 49 3.83 4.38 1.41
CA VAL A 49 3.10 3.44 0.55
C VAL A 49 4.06 2.42 -0.05
N GLN A 50 3.60 1.19 -0.22
CA GLN A 50 4.36 0.14 -0.89
C GLN A 50 3.43 -0.72 -1.76
N LEU A 51 3.75 -0.84 -3.04
CA LEU A 51 3.22 -1.88 -3.91
C LEU A 51 4.00 -3.18 -3.69
N ILE A 52 3.31 -4.30 -3.73
CA ILE A 52 3.91 -5.62 -3.55
C ILE A 52 3.12 -6.70 -4.29
N SER A 53 3.83 -7.59 -5.00
CA SER A 53 3.27 -8.84 -5.50
C SER A 53 3.45 -9.93 -4.45
N LEU A 54 2.36 -10.56 -4.05
CA LEU A 54 2.35 -11.57 -3.01
C LEU A 54 2.66 -12.97 -3.56
N SER A 55 2.44 -13.16 -4.86
CA SER A 55 2.87 -14.33 -5.63
C SER A 55 3.61 -13.93 -6.90
N ASP A 56 4.41 -14.84 -7.45
CA ASP A 56 5.09 -14.63 -8.74
C ASP A 56 4.12 -14.59 -9.92
N ASP A 57 2.93 -15.18 -9.76
CA ASP A 57 1.86 -15.20 -10.75
C ASP A 57 0.91 -13.98 -10.65
N ASP A 58 1.12 -13.10 -9.66
CA ASP A 58 0.30 -11.92 -9.44
C ASP A 58 0.53 -10.89 -10.57
N LYS A 59 -0.38 -10.88 -11.55
CA LYS A 59 -0.40 -9.86 -12.61
C LYS A 59 -0.68 -8.44 -12.10
N GLN A 60 -1.22 -8.30 -10.89
CA GLN A 60 -1.51 -7.01 -10.26
C GLN A 60 -0.97 -7.01 -8.84
N PRO A 61 -0.15 -6.02 -8.45
CA PRO A 61 0.34 -5.91 -7.09
C PRO A 61 -0.80 -5.52 -6.14
N SER A 62 -0.64 -5.84 -4.87
CA SER A 62 -1.38 -5.22 -3.78
C SER A 62 -0.69 -3.93 -3.34
N LEU A 63 -1.42 -3.07 -2.63
CA LEU A 63 -0.89 -1.85 -2.04
C LEU A 63 -1.05 -1.89 -0.53
N VAL A 64 -0.02 -1.46 0.19
CA VAL A 64 -0.08 -1.17 1.62
C VAL A 64 0.25 0.30 1.85
N SER A 65 -0.49 0.95 2.75
CA SER A 65 -0.29 2.35 3.11
C SER A 65 -0.37 2.55 4.62
N ALA A 66 0.39 3.52 5.13
CA ALA A 66 0.32 3.94 6.53
C ALA A 66 0.72 5.41 6.73
N GLY A 67 0.32 5.99 7.86
CA GLY A 67 0.60 7.39 8.14
C GLY A 67 0.21 7.87 9.53
N GLN A 68 -0.11 9.16 9.61
CA GLN A 68 -0.35 9.89 10.86
C GLN A 68 -1.63 9.50 11.61
N ASP A 69 -2.55 8.78 10.96
CA ASP A 69 -3.73 8.22 11.62
C ASP A 69 -3.47 6.88 12.31
N GLY A 70 -2.23 6.37 12.24
CA GLY A 70 -1.81 5.11 12.85
C GLY A 70 -2.45 3.86 12.25
N ALA A 71 -3.19 4.02 11.15
CA ALA A 71 -3.80 2.93 10.42
C ALA A 71 -2.82 2.36 9.39
N ILE A 72 -2.78 1.05 9.29
CA ILE A 72 -2.16 0.33 8.18
C ILE A 72 -3.30 -0.17 7.30
N LYS A 73 -3.39 0.30 6.06
CA LYS A 73 -4.44 -0.10 5.12
C LYS A 73 -3.86 -0.99 4.02
N PHE A 74 -4.53 -2.11 3.80
CA PHE A 74 -4.22 -3.06 2.73
C PHE A 74 -5.27 -2.94 1.63
N TRP A 75 -4.81 -2.82 0.39
CA TRP A 75 -5.64 -2.57 -0.79
C TRP A 75 -5.39 -3.64 -1.84
N ASN A 76 -6.48 -4.20 -2.37
CA ASN A 76 -6.42 -5.07 -3.53
C ASN A 76 -6.82 -4.26 -4.76
N LEU A 77 -5.93 -4.19 -5.75
CA LEU A 77 -6.19 -3.36 -6.93
C LEU A 77 -7.27 -3.95 -7.86
N ASN A 78 -7.67 -5.22 -7.66
CA ASN A 78 -8.76 -5.82 -8.44
C ASN A 78 -10.14 -5.29 -8.04
N ASN A 79 -10.35 -4.98 -6.76
CA ASN A 79 -11.65 -4.51 -6.26
C ASN A 79 -11.66 -3.00 -5.95
N LEU A 80 -10.52 -2.32 -6.12
CA LEU A 80 -10.35 -0.88 -5.90
C LEU A 80 -10.83 -0.41 -4.52
N ALA A 81 -10.71 -1.26 -3.50
CA ALA A 81 -11.19 -0.98 -2.15
C ALA A 81 -10.19 -1.45 -1.09
N SER A 82 -10.17 -0.77 0.06
CA SER A 82 -9.38 -1.25 1.20
C SER A 82 -10.04 -2.53 1.73
N GLN A 83 -9.24 -3.59 1.85
CA GLN A 83 -9.72 -4.89 2.31
C GLN A 83 -9.56 -5.05 3.82
N HIS A 84 -8.46 -4.52 4.36
CA HIS A 84 -8.12 -4.65 5.76
C HIS A 84 -7.51 -3.35 6.27
N THR A 85 -7.98 -2.91 7.45
CA THR A 85 -7.37 -1.82 8.21
C THR A 85 -6.88 -2.40 9.53
N TYR A 86 -5.57 -2.32 9.78
CA TYR A 86 -4.97 -2.68 11.05
C TYR A 86 -4.67 -1.41 11.83
N ASN A 87 -5.18 -1.33 13.05
CA ASN A 87 -4.86 -0.26 13.98
C ASN A 87 -3.93 -0.81 15.06
N THR A 88 -2.97 0.01 15.49
CA THR A 88 -2.19 -0.31 16.68
C THR A 88 -3.15 -0.39 17.88
N LYS A 89 -3.14 -1.51 18.62
CA LYS A 89 -4.05 -1.79 19.75
C LYS A 89 -3.90 -0.87 20.97
N ASN A 90 -3.18 0.24 20.85
CA ASN A 90 -2.95 1.14 21.97
C ASN A 90 -4.10 2.15 22.11
N ALA A 91 -4.32 2.64 23.33
CA ALA A 91 -5.31 3.69 23.58
C ALA A 91 -4.98 5.00 22.83
N ASP A 92 -3.69 5.23 22.56
CA ASP A 92 -3.19 6.36 21.79
C ASP A 92 -2.88 5.99 20.34
N ILE A 93 -3.24 6.89 19.42
CA ILE A 93 -2.92 6.78 18.00
C ILE A 93 -1.42 7.02 17.82
N VAL A 94 -0.71 5.99 17.38
CA VAL A 94 0.73 6.08 17.05
C VAL A 94 0.88 6.36 15.56
N LYS A 95 1.52 7.48 15.20
CA LYS A 95 1.82 7.79 13.80
C LYS A 95 2.81 6.79 13.24
N ILE A 96 2.55 6.28 12.04
CA ILE A 96 3.45 5.37 11.33
C ILE A 96 4.22 6.17 10.28
N ASN A 97 5.54 6.15 10.39
CA ASN A 97 6.43 6.95 9.55
C ASN A 97 6.97 6.15 8.35
N CYS A 98 7.15 4.84 8.52
CA CYS A 98 7.66 3.97 7.47
C CYS A 98 7.06 2.56 7.59
N ILE A 99 6.89 1.92 6.43
CA ILE A 99 6.49 0.51 6.34
C ILE A 99 7.43 -0.23 5.42
N TYR A 100 7.57 -1.53 5.67
CA TYR A 100 8.12 -2.48 4.72
C TYR A 100 7.20 -3.71 4.68
N VAL A 101 6.96 -4.25 3.50
CA VAL A 101 6.06 -5.36 3.27
C VAL A 101 6.75 -6.42 2.43
N ASP A 102 6.71 -7.66 2.89
CA ASP A 102 7.07 -8.83 2.11
C ASP A 102 5.82 -9.72 1.87
N ARG A 103 6.01 -11.00 1.50
CA ARG A 103 4.90 -11.91 1.19
C ARG A 103 4.08 -12.33 2.42
N THR A 104 4.61 -12.15 3.63
CA THR A 104 4.03 -12.72 4.87
C THR A 104 4.02 -11.76 6.06
N HIS A 105 4.79 -10.68 5.99
CA HIS A 105 5.00 -9.74 7.07
C HIS A 105 4.87 -8.28 6.62
N ILE A 106 4.32 -7.47 7.50
CA ILE A 106 4.38 -6.01 7.44
C ILE A 106 5.22 -5.57 8.64
N VAL A 107 6.33 -4.90 8.36
CA VAL A 107 7.15 -4.20 9.34
C VAL A 107 6.73 -2.73 9.37
N THR A 108 6.50 -2.19 10.56
CA THR A 108 6.16 -0.77 10.75
C THR A 108 6.98 -0.13 11.85
N VAL A 109 7.27 1.16 11.68
CA VAL A 109 7.94 2.01 12.66
C VAL A 109 7.24 3.36 12.73
N GLY A 110 7.15 3.92 13.94
CA GLY A 110 6.42 5.15 14.22
C GLY A 110 7.09 6.04 15.26
N ASP A 111 6.35 7.04 15.74
CA ASP A 111 6.84 8.04 16.69
C ASP A 111 7.17 7.45 18.08
N ASP A 112 6.65 6.27 18.40
CA ASP A 112 6.83 5.61 19.70
C ASP A 112 8.11 4.77 19.79
N SER A 113 8.99 4.86 18.78
CA SER A 113 10.28 4.16 18.74
C SER A 113 10.17 2.63 18.78
N LEU A 114 9.00 2.05 18.51
CA LEU A 114 8.80 0.60 18.47
C LEU A 114 8.77 0.10 17.03
N VAL A 115 9.48 -1.02 16.80
CA VAL A 115 9.35 -1.81 15.58
C VAL A 115 8.24 -2.84 15.80
N ARG A 116 7.25 -2.86 14.91
CA ARG A 116 6.14 -3.82 14.95
C ARG A 116 6.16 -4.69 13.72
N ILE A 117 5.92 -5.98 13.93
CA ILE A 117 5.79 -6.98 12.87
C ILE A 117 4.35 -7.50 12.92
N LEU A 118 3.65 -7.39 11.80
CA LEU A 118 2.32 -7.94 11.62
C LEU A 118 2.40 -9.09 10.62
N ASN A 119 1.95 -10.26 11.04
CA ASN A 119 1.84 -11.40 10.14
C ASN A 119 0.52 -11.30 9.38
N PHE A 120 0.57 -11.45 8.07
CA PHE A 120 -0.61 -11.63 7.25
C PHE A 120 -0.41 -12.86 6.38
N ALA A 121 -1.37 -13.78 6.43
CA ALA A 121 -1.39 -14.88 5.49
C ALA A 121 -2.03 -14.35 4.20
N PRO A 122 -1.29 -14.26 3.07
CA PRO A 122 -1.95 -14.07 1.79
C PRO A 122 -2.94 -15.21 1.64
N LYS A 123 -4.21 -14.91 1.38
CA LYS A 123 -5.18 -15.97 1.05
C LYS A 123 -4.67 -16.65 -0.20
N THR A 124 -4.07 -17.83 -0.06
CA THR A 124 -3.82 -18.72 -1.19
C THR A 124 -5.17 -18.93 -1.84
N ARG A 125 -5.29 -18.61 -3.14
CA ARG A 125 -6.49 -18.98 -3.89
C ARG A 125 -6.64 -20.49 -3.76
N GLN A 126 -7.58 -20.95 -2.95
CA GLN A 126 -8.01 -22.34 -3.02
C GLN A 126 -8.70 -22.48 -4.38
N ASN A 127 -8.17 -23.38 -5.20
CA ASN A 127 -8.73 -23.77 -6.49
C ASN A 127 -10.17 -24.27 -6.35
#